data_AF-H3AHV3-F1
#
_entry.id   AF-H3AHV3-F1
#
_cell.length_a   1.000
_cell.length_b   1.000
_cell.length_c   1.000
_cell.angle_alpha   90.00
_cell.angle_beta   90.00
_cell.angle_gamma   90.00
#
_symmetry.space_group_name_H-M   'P 1'
#
loop_
_entity.id
_entity.type
_entity.pdbx_description
1 polymer ?
#
loop_
_entity_poly.entity_id
_entity_poly.type
_entity_poly.pdbx_seq_one_letter_code
_entity_poly.pdbx_strand_id
1 'polypeptide(L)'
;FMDPAKKSEPERRPTSHLTIKRSKYSYNSTLQLLTSWEDNLGLAHASNMTYKDGKLKIHQDGFYYVYTNICFRHHETSGRNDLTGKGIQLMLYMYHQKVTGSKPRYLMKGGSTKYWSSHTEHNFYCIYQGGIFKLKSGDEIFLKISYASLLDQSQEASYFGAFKLRDLE
;
A
#
# COMPACT_ATOMS: atom_id res chain seq x y z
N PHE A 1 -21.37 13.20 44.48
CA PHE A 1 -21.32 14.01 43.24
C PHE A 1 -20.82 13.12 42.12
N MET A 2 -21.72 12.64 41.27
CA MET A 2 -21.34 11.95 40.03
C MET A 2 -20.94 13.01 39.01
N ASP A 3 -19.78 12.84 38.40
CA ASP A 3 -19.19 13.75 37.42
C ASP A 3 -19.97 13.65 36.10
N PRO A 4 -20.66 14.72 35.64
CA PRO A 4 -21.47 14.66 34.44
C PRO A 4 -20.57 14.85 33.21
N ALA A 5 -20.60 13.85 32.31
CA ALA A 5 -20.08 13.90 30.94
C ALA A 5 -18.56 13.85 30.76
N LYS A 6 -17.96 12.67 31.01
CA LYS A 6 -17.05 12.12 29.97
C LYS A 6 -17.93 11.72 28.78
N LYS A 7 -18.25 12.69 27.91
CA LYS A 7 -18.64 12.35 26.53
C LYS A 7 -17.47 11.54 25.98
N SER A 8 -17.63 10.23 25.85
CA SER A 8 -16.72 9.41 25.07
C SER A 8 -16.54 10.12 23.72
N GLU A 9 -15.30 10.37 23.30
CA GLU A 9 -15.06 10.85 21.93
C GLU A 9 -15.91 9.97 21.00
N PRO A 10 -16.63 10.56 20.03
CA PRO A 10 -17.32 9.76 19.03
C PRO A 10 -16.30 8.78 18.45
N GLU A 11 -16.62 7.48 18.50
CA GLU A 11 -15.69 6.44 18.10
C GLU A 11 -15.18 6.75 16.69
N ARG A 12 -13.88 7.04 16.58
CA ARG A 12 -13.31 7.55 15.33
C ARG A 12 -13.51 6.50 14.24
N ARG A 13 -14.12 6.87 13.11
CA ARG A 13 -14.36 5.90 12.02
C ARG A 13 -13.02 5.31 11.56
N PRO A 14 -12.90 3.98 11.40
CA PRO A 14 -11.66 3.36 10.95
C PRO A 14 -11.17 3.96 9.62
N THR A 15 -9.96 4.50 9.65
CA THR A 15 -9.30 5.11 8.49
C THR A 15 -7.79 4.95 8.61
N SER A 16 -7.12 4.73 7.49
CA SER A 16 -5.68 4.77 7.40
C SER A 16 -5.25 5.29 6.03
N HIS A 17 -4.23 6.14 6.05
CA HIS A 17 -3.43 6.51 4.90
C HIS A 17 -1.97 6.27 5.29
N LEU A 18 -1.33 5.31 4.64
CA LEU A 18 0.05 4.94 4.88
C LEU A 18 0.90 5.43 3.71
N THR A 19 1.99 6.13 4.00
CA THR A 19 2.93 6.60 2.98
C THR A 19 4.21 5.79 3.06
N ILE A 20 4.85 5.52 1.93
CA ILE A 20 6.05 4.68 1.94
C ILE A 20 7.21 5.40 2.63
N LYS A 21 8.00 4.67 3.41
CA LYS A 21 9.26 5.16 3.97
C LYS A 21 10.44 4.79 3.10
N ARG A 22 11.51 5.58 3.22
CA ARG A 22 12.79 5.22 2.59
C ARG A 22 13.24 3.84 3.05
N SER A 23 13.50 2.95 2.09
CA SER A 23 13.91 1.57 2.36
C SER A 23 14.70 0.99 1.19
N LYS A 24 15.61 0.07 1.49
CA LYS A 24 16.39 -0.62 0.46
C LYS A 24 15.65 -1.88 0.04
N TYR A 25 15.26 -1.95 -1.24
CA TYR A 25 14.68 -3.12 -1.85
C TYR A 25 15.68 -3.83 -2.74
N SER A 26 15.56 -5.15 -2.86
CA SER A 26 16.47 -5.96 -3.67
C SER A 26 16.31 -5.63 -5.15
N TYR A 27 17.44 -5.55 -5.85
CA TYR A 27 17.46 -5.31 -7.29
C TYR A 27 17.15 -6.59 -8.06
N ASN A 28 15.86 -6.89 -8.25
CA ASN A 28 15.39 -8.01 -9.06
C ASN A 28 13.93 -7.79 -9.49
N SER A 29 13.43 -8.66 -10.38
CA SER A 29 12.07 -8.62 -10.92
C SER A 29 11.02 -9.30 -10.03
N THR A 30 11.43 -9.95 -8.94
CA THR A 30 10.53 -10.77 -8.11
C THR A 30 9.57 -9.89 -7.29
N LEU A 31 8.43 -10.48 -6.90
CA LEU A 31 7.45 -9.81 -6.04
C LEU A 31 7.98 -9.68 -4.62
N GLN A 32 8.24 -8.45 -4.20
CA GLN A 32 8.71 -8.13 -2.85
C GLN A 32 7.60 -7.47 -2.03
N LEU A 33 7.52 -7.83 -0.75
CA LEU A 33 6.62 -7.22 0.22
C LEU A 33 7.10 -5.81 0.57
N LEU A 34 6.19 -4.84 0.56
CA LEU A 34 6.47 -3.50 1.04
C LEU A 34 6.28 -3.46 2.56
N THR A 35 7.39 -3.45 3.30
CA THR A 35 7.43 -3.58 4.76
C THR A 35 7.70 -2.30 5.53
N SER A 36 7.78 -1.15 4.85
CA SER A 36 8.20 0.10 5.49
C SER A 36 7.27 1.23 5.13
N TRP A 37 6.25 1.40 5.95
CA TRP A 37 5.25 2.45 5.83
C TRP A 37 5.30 3.38 7.04
N GLU A 38 5.01 4.64 6.80
CA GLU A 38 4.74 5.68 7.80
C GLU A 38 3.23 5.71 8.05
N ASP A 39 2.84 5.89 9.32
CA ASP A 39 1.45 5.81 9.76
C ASP A 39 1.01 6.96 10.67
N ASN A 40 1.93 7.89 11.00
CA ASN A 40 1.62 8.98 11.92
C ASN A 40 2.28 10.34 11.59
N LEU A 41 3.19 10.40 10.61
CA LEU A 41 3.84 11.65 10.19
C LEU A 41 3.42 12.10 8.78
N GLY A 42 3.38 13.42 8.58
CA GLY A 42 3.12 14.04 7.28
C GLY A 42 1.69 13.79 6.81
N LEU A 43 1.54 13.25 5.59
CA LEU A 43 0.24 12.86 5.05
C LEU A 43 -0.29 11.54 5.65
N ALA A 44 0.53 10.81 6.41
CA ALA A 44 0.15 9.51 6.95
C ALA A 44 -0.65 9.62 8.25
N HIS A 45 -1.63 8.74 8.39
CA HIS A 45 -2.40 8.56 9.61
C HIS A 45 -2.97 7.15 9.70
N ALA A 46 -3.23 6.70 10.93
CA ALA A 46 -4.00 5.49 11.21
C ALA A 46 -4.91 5.73 12.43
N SER A 47 -6.20 5.43 12.28
CA SER A 47 -7.21 5.55 13.33
C SER A 47 -8.10 4.31 13.31
N ASN A 48 -8.23 3.63 14.46
CA ASN A 48 -8.93 2.35 14.59
C ASN A 48 -8.52 1.29 13.55
N MET A 49 -7.24 1.37 13.14
CA MET A 49 -6.50 0.41 12.32
C MET A 49 -5.04 0.48 12.78
N THR A 50 -4.24 -0.58 12.60
CA THR A 50 -2.82 -0.55 12.99
C THR A 50 -1.95 -1.07 11.88
N TYR A 51 -0.85 -0.37 11.64
CA TYR A 51 0.22 -0.85 10.78
C TYR A 51 1.25 -1.64 11.59
N LYS A 52 1.65 -2.82 11.11
CA LYS A 52 2.77 -3.60 11.66
C LYS A 52 3.39 -4.50 10.60
N ASP A 53 4.72 -4.50 10.52
CA ASP A 53 5.52 -5.42 9.68
C ASP A 53 5.05 -5.53 8.22
N GLY A 54 4.72 -4.40 7.59
CA GLY A 54 4.25 -4.35 6.19
C GLY A 54 2.76 -4.60 5.98
N LYS A 55 1.98 -4.70 7.07
CA LYS A 55 0.57 -5.06 7.01
C LYS A 55 -0.29 -4.05 7.76
N LEU A 56 -1.40 -3.66 7.14
CA LEU A 56 -2.47 -2.91 7.78
C LEU A 56 -3.49 -3.89 8.36
N LYS A 57 -3.63 -3.87 9.68
CA LYS A 57 -4.59 -4.69 10.42
C LYS A 57 -5.90 -3.95 10.63
N ILE A 58 -6.99 -4.62 10.29
CA ILE A 58 -8.37 -4.16 10.50
C ILE A 58 -8.78 -4.45 11.94
N HIS A 59 -9.41 -3.50 12.64
CA HIS A 59 -9.89 -3.70 14.02
C HIS A 59 -11.40 -3.75 14.17
N GLN A 60 -12.16 -3.40 13.13
CA GLN A 60 -13.62 -3.45 13.12
C GLN A 60 -14.14 -4.16 11.88
N ASP A 61 -15.22 -4.91 12.03
CA ASP A 61 -15.93 -5.50 10.92
C ASP A 61 -16.58 -4.42 10.05
N GLY A 62 -16.56 -4.57 8.72
CA GLY A 62 -17.24 -3.63 7.83
C GLY A 62 -16.93 -3.82 6.34
N PHE A 63 -17.60 -3.00 5.54
CA PHE A 63 -17.22 -2.75 4.16
C PHE A 63 -16.24 -1.60 4.12
N TYR A 64 -15.06 -1.83 3.55
CA TYR A 64 -13.98 -0.85 3.45
C TYR A 64 -13.72 -0.50 2.00
N TYR A 65 -13.55 0.78 1.70
CA TYR A 65 -12.84 1.15 0.48
C TYR A 65 -11.35 1.05 0.76
N VAL A 66 -10.66 0.26 -0.04
CA VAL A 66 -9.22 0.00 0.07
C VAL A 66 -8.58 0.51 -1.21
N TYR A 67 -7.49 1.28 -1.10
CA TYR A 67 -6.87 1.94 -2.24
C TYR A 67 -5.36 2.01 -2.11
N THR A 68 -4.67 2.15 -3.24
CA THR A 68 -3.23 2.37 -3.29
C THR A 68 -2.85 3.12 -4.55
N ASN A 69 -1.81 3.94 -4.44
CA ASN A 69 -1.04 4.43 -5.56
C ASN A 69 0.41 3.97 -5.38
N ILE A 70 1.00 3.37 -6.40
CA ILE A 70 2.42 3.02 -6.40
C ILE A 70 3.05 3.55 -7.67
N CYS A 71 4.12 4.32 -7.51
CA CYS A 71 4.88 4.82 -8.63
C CYS A 71 6.24 4.15 -8.71
N PHE A 72 6.63 3.80 -9.94
CA PHE A 72 7.95 3.33 -10.30
C PHE A 72 8.67 4.45 -11.02
N ARG A 73 9.94 4.63 -10.70
CA ARG A 73 10.82 5.58 -11.39
C ARG A 73 12.19 5.01 -11.65
N HIS A 74 12.78 5.45 -12.75
CA HIS A 74 14.18 5.20 -13.08
C HIS A 74 14.79 6.45 -13.68
N HIS A 75 16.03 6.69 -13.29
CA HIS A 75 16.88 7.74 -13.83
C HIS A 75 18.11 7.10 -14.43
N GLU A 76 18.60 7.59 -15.56
CA GLU A 76 19.77 7.04 -16.25
C GLU A 76 21.01 6.97 -15.35
N THR A 77 21.21 7.95 -14.47
CA THR A 77 22.36 7.97 -13.54
C THR A 77 22.22 6.98 -12.38
N SER A 78 21.12 6.21 -12.30
CA SER A 78 20.94 5.18 -11.27
C SER A 78 21.88 3.97 -11.44
N GLY A 79 22.63 3.89 -12.55
CA GLY A 79 23.56 2.80 -12.83
C GLY A 79 22.88 1.48 -13.18
N ARG A 80 21.59 1.52 -13.54
CA ARG A 80 20.72 0.35 -13.80
C ARG A 80 20.31 0.27 -15.27
N ASN A 81 21.31 0.35 -16.14
CA ASN A 81 21.11 0.40 -17.59
C ASN A 81 20.65 -0.94 -18.17
N ASP A 82 20.72 -2.03 -17.39
CA ASP A 82 20.32 -3.38 -17.77
C ASP A 82 18.80 -3.56 -17.95
N LEU A 83 18.00 -2.59 -17.49
CA LEU A 83 16.54 -2.51 -17.68
C LEU A 83 16.15 -1.84 -19.00
N THR A 84 17.05 -1.03 -19.57
CA THR A 84 16.75 -0.26 -20.78
C THR A 84 16.65 -1.17 -21.99
N GLY A 85 15.70 -0.87 -22.90
CA GLY A 85 15.49 -1.67 -24.11
C GLY A 85 14.87 -3.06 -23.88
N LYS A 86 14.44 -3.39 -22.66
CA LYS A 86 13.74 -4.64 -22.32
C LYS A 86 12.32 -4.38 -21.85
N GLY A 87 11.43 -5.33 -22.09
CA GLY A 87 10.07 -5.31 -21.55
C GLY A 87 10.09 -5.65 -20.06
N ILE A 88 9.86 -4.66 -19.20
CA ILE A 88 9.76 -4.83 -17.75
C ILE A 88 8.30 -4.84 -17.31
N GLN A 89 7.89 -5.87 -16.59
CA GLN A 89 6.54 -5.94 -16.03
C GLN A 89 6.51 -5.24 -14.67
N LEU A 90 5.89 -4.07 -14.62
CA LEU A 90 5.71 -3.29 -13.40
C LEU A 90 4.32 -3.57 -12.86
N MET A 91 4.27 -4.39 -11.82
CA MET A 91 3.07 -5.01 -11.27
C MET A 91 2.92 -4.71 -9.78
N LEU A 92 1.68 -4.49 -9.37
CA LEU A 92 1.25 -4.28 -7.99
C LEU A 92 0.16 -5.28 -7.63
N TYR A 93 0.33 -5.93 -6.50
CA TYR A 93 -0.59 -6.90 -5.93
C TYR A 93 -0.98 -6.48 -4.53
N MET A 94 -2.28 -6.36 -4.29
CA MET A 94 -2.83 -6.19 -2.96
C MET A 94 -3.35 -7.52 -2.45
N TYR A 95 -2.86 -7.91 -1.28
CA TYR A 95 -3.23 -9.17 -0.63
C TYR A 95 -4.11 -8.92 0.59
N HIS A 96 -5.02 -9.87 0.82
CA HIS A 96 -5.79 -10.03 2.03
C HIS A 96 -5.40 -11.33 2.72
N GLN A 97 -5.07 -11.22 4.00
CA GLN A 97 -4.84 -12.33 4.90
C GLN A 97 -5.95 -12.32 5.94
N LYS A 98 -6.74 -13.40 5.98
CA LYS A 98 -7.78 -13.54 6.99
C LYS A 98 -7.19 -13.72 8.37
N VAL A 99 -7.88 -13.22 9.39
CA VAL A 99 -7.55 -13.45 10.81
C VAL A 99 -7.38 -14.93 11.15
N THR A 100 -8.10 -15.82 10.46
CA THR A 100 -8.05 -17.27 10.67
C THR A 100 -6.74 -17.92 10.19
N GLY A 101 -5.79 -17.16 9.64
CA GLY A 101 -4.50 -17.67 9.18
C GLY A 101 -4.53 -18.45 7.86
N SER A 102 -5.63 -18.39 7.10
CA SER A 102 -5.72 -19.05 5.77
C SER A 102 -4.72 -18.46 4.78
N LYS A 103 -4.25 -19.20 3.78
CA LYS A 103 -3.36 -18.68 2.73
C LYS A 103 -3.81 -17.30 2.19
N PRO A 104 -2.90 -16.29 2.09
CA PRO A 104 -3.25 -14.97 1.56
C PRO A 104 -3.87 -15.05 0.16
N ARG A 105 -4.83 -14.16 -0.12
CA ARG A 105 -5.53 -14.06 -1.40
C ARG A 105 -5.36 -12.67 -2.01
N TYR A 106 -5.45 -12.57 -3.33
CA TYR A 106 -5.44 -11.28 -4.01
C TYR A 106 -6.78 -10.57 -3.81
N LEU A 107 -6.75 -9.30 -3.39
CA LEU A 107 -7.89 -8.40 -3.48
C LEU A 107 -7.91 -7.71 -4.84
N MET A 108 -6.76 -7.19 -5.24
CA MET A 108 -6.60 -6.46 -6.49
C MET A 108 -5.21 -6.70 -7.09
N LYS A 109 -5.13 -6.56 -8.41
CA LYS A 109 -3.91 -6.67 -9.20
C LYS A 109 -3.95 -5.62 -10.30
N GLY A 110 -2.87 -4.87 -10.44
CA GLY A 110 -2.71 -3.87 -11.49
C GLY A 110 -1.28 -3.83 -11.99
N GLY A 111 -1.06 -3.35 -13.20
CA GLY A 111 0.27 -3.24 -13.77
C GLY A 111 0.29 -3.20 -15.29
N SER A 112 1.48 -3.03 -15.83
CA SER A 112 1.72 -2.94 -17.26
C SER A 112 3.14 -3.38 -17.58
N THR A 113 3.32 -3.97 -18.76
CA THR A 113 4.64 -4.11 -19.36
C THR A 113 5.08 -2.76 -19.91
N LYS A 114 6.23 -2.26 -19.46
CA LYS A 114 6.85 -1.03 -19.96
C LYS A 114 8.13 -1.36 -20.71
N TYR A 115 8.41 -0.56 -21.74
CA TYR A 115 9.67 -0.54 -22.45
C TYR A 115 10.29 0.82 -22.18
N TRP A 116 11.22 0.87 -21.22
CA TRP A 116 11.91 2.08 -20.87
C TRP A 116 13.10 2.29 -21.80
N SER A 117 13.11 3.43 -22.47
CA SER A 117 14.14 3.77 -23.45
C SER A 117 15.43 4.14 -22.74
N SER A 118 16.57 3.73 -23.31
CA SER A 118 17.88 4.23 -22.91
C SER A 118 18.13 5.68 -23.32
N HIS A 119 17.27 6.24 -24.20
CA HIS A 119 17.37 7.61 -24.70
C HIS A 119 16.52 8.62 -23.91
N THR A 120 15.89 8.17 -22.82
CA THR A 120 15.12 9.02 -21.92
C THR A 120 15.81 9.03 -20.57
N GLU A 121 16.19 10.22 -20.11
CA GLU A 121 16.86 10.39 -18.81
C GLU A 121 15.98 9.91 -17.65
N HIS A 122 14.67 10.11 -17.76
CA HIS A 122 13.68 9.83 -16.72
C HIS A 122 12.57 8.93 -17.26
N ASN A 123 12.30 7.84 -16.54
CA ASN A 123 11.15 6.98 -16.77
C ASN A 123 10.27 6.93 -15.53
N PHE A 124 8.95 7.01 -15.73
CA PHE A 124 7.99 7.06 -14.64
C PHE A 124 6.70 6.30 -14.99
N TYR A 125 6.14 5.59 -14.02
CA TYR A 125 4.89 4.86 -14.19
C TYR A 125 4.19 4.66 -12.84
N CYS A 126 2.94 5.11 -12.72
CA CYS A 126 2.12 4.87 -11.53
C CYS A 126 0.99 3.88 -11.79
N ILE A 127 0.63 3.14 -10.74
CA ILE A 127 -0.52 2.25 -10.68
C ILE A 127 -1.39 2.72 -9.52
N TYR A 128 -2.55 3.28 -9.86
CA TYR A 128 -3.64 3.48 -8.90
C TYR A 128 -4.65 2.35 -9.02
N GLN A 129 -5.08 1.79 -7.89
CA GLN A 129 -6.23 0.89 -7.84
C GLN A 129 -6.97 1.01 -6.51
N GLY A 130 -8.28 0.81 -6.54
CA GLY A 130 -9.10 0.81 -5.34
C GLY A 130 -10.40 0.04 -5.53
N GLY A 131 -10.96 -0.46 -4.44
CA GLY A 131 -12.17 -1.28 -4.46
C GLY A 131 -12.81 -1.42 -3.08
N ILE A 132 -14.06 -1.86 -3.05
CA ILE A 132 -14.82 -2.07 -1.82
C ILE A 132 -14.76 -3.54 -1.44
N PHE A 133 -14.34 -3.85 -0.21
CA PHE A 133 -14.18 -5.20 0.29
C PHE A 133 -14.82 -5.38 1.67
N LYS A 134 -15.43 -6.55 1.89
CA LYS A 134 -15.88 -7.00 3.20
C LYS A 134 -14.67 -7.50 4.00
N LEU A 135 -14.37 -6.84 5.11
CA LEU A 135 -13.24 -7.15 5.98
C LEU A 135 -13.71 -7.39 7.41
N LYS A 136 -13.02 -8.27 8.11
CA LYS A 136 -13.28 -8.57 9.53
C LYS A 136 -12.17 -8.04 10.41
N SER A 137 -12.50 -7.78 11.67
CA SER A 137 -11.52 -7.52 12.71
C SER A 137 -10.46 -8.63 12.75
N GLY A 138 -9.20 -8.22 12.77
CA GLY A 138 -8.03 -9.08 12.70
C GLY A 138 -7.54 -9.41 11.29
N ASP A 139 -8.30 -9.11 10.24
CA ASP A 139 -7.81 -9.27 8.87
C ASP A 139 -6.64 -8.31 8.61
N GLU A 140 -5.74 -8.71 7.71
CA GLU A 140 -4.56 -7.93 7.33
C GLU A 140 -4.55 -7.69 5.82
N ILE A 141 -4.15 -6.48 5.43
CA ILE A 141 -3.91 -6.09 4.03
C ILE A 141 -2.45 -5.72 3.85
N PHE A 142 -1.83 -6.17 2.76
CA PHE A 142 -0.45 -5.82 2.44
C PHE A 142 -0.20 -5.80 0.93
N LEU A 143 0.89 -5.15 0.54
CA LEU A 143 1.25 -4.96 -0.87
C LEU A 143 2.51 -5.72 -1.24
N LYS A 144 2.49 -6.35 -2.41
CA LYS A 144 3.72 -6.78 -3.10
C LYS A 144 3.84 -6.13 -4.45
N ILE A 145 5.06 -5.79 -4.82
CA ILE A 145 5.37 -5.22 -6.14
C ILE A 145 6.55 -5.94 -6.79
N SER A 146 6.54 -6.02 -8.11
CA SER A 146 7.72 -6.40 -8.89
C SER A 146 8.70 -5.24 -8.95
N TYR A 147 9.99 -5.49 -9.13
CA TYR A 147 10.99 -4.43 -9.29
C TYR A 147 10.92 -3.37 -8.18
N ALA A 148 10.78 -3.80 -6.92
CA ALA A 148 10.60 -2.88 -5.78
C ALA A 148 11.75 -1.88 -5.61
N SER A 149 12.93 -2.20 -6.13
CA SER A 149 14.07 -1.29 -6.20
C SER A 149 13.85 -0.04 -7.07
N LEU A 150 12.81 -0.02 -7.93
CA LEU A 150 12.38 1.11 -8.75
C LEU A 150 11.26 1.92 -8.09
N LEU A 151 10.81 1.55 -6.89
CA LEU A 151 9.75 2.25 -6.17
C LEU A 151 10.13 3.71 -5.94
N ASP A 152 9.24 4.63 -6.30
CA ASP A 152 9.34 6.00 -5.86
C ASP A 152 8.92 6.09 -4.38
N GLN A 153 9.84 6.57 -3.54
CA GLN A 153 9.70 6.58 -2.09
C GLN A 153 9.33 7.95 -1.52
N SER A 154 8.65 8.78 -2.32
CA SER A 154 8.02 10.00 -1.83
C SER A 154 6.59 9.73 -1.36
N GLN A 155 6.15 10.49 -0.35
CA GLN A 155 4.89 10.26 0.33
C GLN A 155 3.68 10.53 -0.57
N GLU A 156 3.82 11.46 -1.50
CA GLU A 156 2.81 11.85 -2.50
C GLU A 156 2.76 10.90 -3.71
N ALA A 157 3.81 10.11 -3.94
CA ALA A 157 3.87 9.17 -5.06
C ALA A 157 3.38 7.77 -4.68
N SER A 158 3.83 7.24 -3.54
CA SER A 158 3.56 5.85 -3.16
C SER A 158 2.91 5.74 -1.79
N TYR A 159 1.65 5.35 -1.78
CA TYR A 159 0.80 5.26 -0.60
C TYR A 159 -0.24 4.14 -0.71
N PHE A 160 -0.77 3.74 0.43
CA PHE A 160 -1.80 2.72 0.56
C PHE A 160 -2.70 3.04 1.75
N GLY A 161 -4.00 2.83 1.60
CA GLY A 161 -4.92 3.16 2.67
C GLY A 161 -6.24 2.42 2.57
N ALA A 162 -7.05 2.63 3.61
CA ALA A 162 -8.39 2.12 3.68
C ALA A 162 -9.24 3.00 4.58
N PHE A 163 -10.55 3.03 4.33
CA PHE A 163 -11.51 3.61 5.27
C PHE A 163 -12.81 2.81 5.26
N LYS A 164 -13.43 2.70 6.43
CA LYS A 164 -14.71 2.01 6.60
C LYS A 164 -15.84 2.85 6.01
N LEU A 165 -16.64 2.24 5.16
CA LEU A 165 -17.84 2.83 4.55
C LEU A 165 -19.08 2.58 5.41
N ARG A 166 -19.29 1.33 5.82
CA ARG A 166 -20.44 0.89 6.62
C ARG A 166 -20.17 -0.43 7.34
N ASP A 167 -21.02 -0.75 8.31
CA ASP A 167 -21.04 -2.03 9.01
C ASP A 167 -21.50 -3.19 8.11
N LEU A 168 -21.30 -4.42 8.59
CA LEU A 168 -21.60 -5.66 7.86
C LEU A 168 -23.09 -6.06 7.83
N GLU A 169 -23.97 -5.23 8.38
CA GLU A 169 -25.43 -5.41 8.44
C GLU A 169 -25.99 -6.26 7.29
#